data_AF-A0A0C9THI9-F1
#
_entry.id   AF-A0A0C9THI9-F1
#
_cell.length_a   1.000
_cell.length_b   1.000
_cell.length_c   1.000
_cell.angle_alpha   90.00
_cell.angle_beta   90.00
_cell.angle_gamma   90.00
#
_symmetry.space_group_name_H-M   'P 1'
#
loop_
_entity.id
_entity.type
_entity.pdbx_description
1 polymer ?
#
loop_
_entity_poly.entity_id
_entity_poly.type
_entity_poly.pdbx_seq_one_letter_code
_entity_poly.pdbx_strand_id
1 'polypeptide(L)' 'SSLPKAARANFNDSPELAGGFTLWLTTQTEKTDFLRGRFVNSNWDVNDLLARKDEIVEKGLLWTSVRGQEQGTKLGPSYW' A
#
# COMPACT_ATOMS: atom_id res chain seq x y z
N SER A 1 -21.68 16.96 7.93
CA SER A 1 -21.09 16.20 6.81
C SER A 1 -21.88 16.48 5.54
N SER A 2 -21.22 17.03 4.51
CA SER A 2 -21.78 17.41 3.20
C SER A 2 -22.03 16.23 2.25
N LEU A 3 -21.73 15.00 2.68
CA LEU A 3 -21.92 13.80 1.85
C LEU A 3 -23.41 13.53 1.59
N PRO A 4 -23.81 13.34 0.31
CA PRO A 4 -25.15 12.90 -0.07
C PRO A 4 -25.54 11.62 0.67
N LYS A 5 -26.79 11.52 1.15
CA LYS A 5 -27.25 10.40 1.98
C LYS A 5 -27.06 9.04 1.31
N ALA A 6 -27.24 8.97 -0.01
CA ALA A 6 -27.01 7.77 -0.82
C ALA A 6 -25.54 7.32 -0.85
N ALA A 7 -24.57 8.24 -0.72
CA ALA A 7 -23.15 7.93 -0.75
C ALA A 7 -22.62 7.40 0.60
N ARG A 8 -23.33 7.66 1.70
CA ARG A 8 -22.88 7.32 3.06
C ARG A 8 -22.76 5.82 3.32
N ALA A 9 -23.53 4.99 2.59
CA ALA A 9 -23.43 3.53 2.69
C ALA A 9 -22.12 2.99 2.12
N ASN A 10 -21.47 3.72 1.20
CA ASN A 10 -20.30 3.25 0.47
C ASN A 10 -18.98 3.79 1.04
N PHE A 11 -19.03 4.77 1.95
CA PHE A 11 -17.87 5.40 2.56
C PHE A 11 -17.94 5.28 4.08
N ASN A 12 -17.96 4.03 4.56
CA ASN A 12 -18.15 3.67 5.96
C ASN A 12 -16.86 3.14 6.62
N ASP A 13 -15.70 3.30 5.99
CA ASP A 13 -14.40 2.95 6.57
C ASP A 13 -14.19 3.68 7.91
N SER A 14 -13.68 2.94 8.89
CA SER A 14 -13.40 3.49 10.21
C SER A 14 -11.98 4.09 10.27
N PRO A 15 -11.73 5.13 11.09
CA PRO A 15 -10.38 5.66 11.29
C PRO A 15 -9.38 4.61 11.78
N GLU A 16 -9.84 3.62 12.54
CA GLU A 16 -9.03 2.53 13.08
C GLU A 16 -8.50 1.61 11.98
N LEU A 17 -9.21 1.45 10.85
CA LEU A 17 -8.74 0.64 9.72
C LEU A 17 -7.43 1.20 9.14
N ALA A 18 -7.42 2.49 8.82
CA ALA A 18 -6.23 3.15 8.27
C ALA A 18 -5.12 3.28 9.34
N GLY A 19 -5.48 3.64 10.58
CA GLY A 19 -4.54 3.80 11.68
C GLY A 19 -3.86 2.49 12.07
N GLY A 20 -4.62 1.43 12.24
CA GLY A 20 -4.12 0.09 12.55
C GLY A 20 -3.23 -0.47 11.43
N PHE A 21 -3.63 -0.28 10.17
CA PHE A 21 -2.79 -0.69 9.03
C PHE A 21 -1.47 0.08 8.97
N THR A 22 -1.49 1.39 9.23
CA THR A 22 -0.28 2.21 9.30
C THR A 22 0.64 1.77 10.43
N LEU A 23 0.10 1.49 11.62
CA LEU A 23 0.87 0.98 12.76
C LEU A 23 1.49 -0.39 12.44
N TRP A 24 0.74 -1.27 11.79
CA TRP A 24 1.27 -2.57 11.35
C TRP A 24 2.45 -2.41 10.38
N LEU A 25 2.32 -1.52 9.37
CA LEU A 25 3.41 -1.24 8.42
C LEU A 25 4.69 -0.73 9.10
N THR A 26 4.57 0.12 10.13
CA THR A 26 5.72 0.76 10.79
C THR A 26 6.34 -0.04 11.93
N THR A 27 5.58 -0.94 12.56
CA THR A 27 6.06 -1.73 13.71
C THR A 27 6.53 -3.13 13.33
N GLN A 28 5.99 -3.72 12.26
CA GLN A 28 6.34 -5.07 11.80
C GLN A 28 7.36 -5.04 10.65
N THR A 29 8.35 -4.15 10.73
CA THR A 29 9.30 -3.86 9.64
C THR A 29 9.92 -5.12 9.04
N GLU A 30 10.30 -6.10 9.86
CA GLU A 30 10.86 -7.38 9.39
C GLU A 30 9.96 -8.16 8.42
N LYS A 31 8.63 -7.99 8.52
CA LYS A 31 7.63 -8.61 7.64
C LYS A 31 7.22 -7.69 6.51
N THR A 32 7.21 -6.38 6.72
CA THR A 32 6.61 -5.39 5.80
C THR A 32 7.63 -4.65 4.93
N ASP A 33 8.94 -4.84 5.15
CA ASP A 33 9.99 -4.08 4.47
C ASP A 33 9.88 -4.14 2.93
N PHE A 34 9.48 -5.30 2.40
CA PHE A 34 9.31 -5.52 0.97
C PHE A 34 8.19 -4.66 0.33
N LEU A 35 7.29 -4.11 1.13
CA LEU A 35 6.21 -3.22 0.69
C LEU A 35 6.67 -1.75 0.62
N ARG A 36 7.88 -1.41 1.09
CA ARG A 36 8.38 -0.02 1.03
C ARG A 36 8.37 0.48 -0.41
N GLY A 37 7.80 1.68 -0.60
CA GLY A 37 7.65 2.33 -1.91
C GLY A 37 6.54 1.76 -2.81
N ARG A 38 5.87 0.68 -2.40
CA ARG A 38 4.77 0.07 -3.14
C ARG A 38 3.42 0.58 -2.66
N PHE A 39 2.44 0.54 -3.54
CA PHE A 39 1.05 0.84 -3.21
C PHE A 39 0.39 -0.32 -2.50
N VAL A 40 -0.25 -0.03 -1.38
CA VAL A 40 -1.03 -0.99 -0.58
C VAL A 40 -2.31 -0.35 -0.10
N ASN A 41 -3.36 -1.16 0.07
CA ASN A 41 -4.66 -0.71 0.57
C ASN A 41 -4.94 -1.33 1.95
N SER A 42 -5.41 -0.53 2.90
CA SER A 42 -5.76 -0.99 4.26
C SER A 42 -6.92 -1.99 4.29
N ASN A 43 -7.74 -2.05 3.24
CA ASN A 43 -8.82 -3.02 3.10
C ASN A 43 -8.34 -4.43 2.71
N TRP A 44 -7.05 -4.62 2.38
CA TRP A 44 -6.51 -5.93 2.02
C TRP A 44 -6.19 -6.77 3.26
N ASP A 45 -6.31 -8.09 3.14
CA ASP A 45 -5.89 -9.02 4.19
C ASP A 45 -4.35 -9.04 4.27
N VAL A 46 -3.82 -8.78 5.46
CA VAL A 46 -2.38 -8.70 5.70
C VAL A 46 -1.69 -10.06 5.60
N ASN A 47 -2.35 -11.16 5.97
CA ASN A 47 -1.76 -12.49 5.89
C ASN A 47 -1.63 -12.94 4.44
N ASP A 48 -2.63 -12.67 3.61
CA ASP A 48 -2.57 -12.93 2.17
C ASP A 48 -1.47 -12.10 1.49
N LEU A 49 -1.32 -10.83 1.91
CA LEU A 49 -0.26 -9.97 1.41
C LEU A 49 1.13 -10.51 1.75
N LEU A 50 1.31 -11.01 2.99
CA LEU A 50 2.56 -11.65 3.42
C LEU A 50 2.82 -12.98 2.71
N ALA A 51 1.78 -13.80 2.50
CA ALA A 51 1.91 -15.08 1.79
C ALA A 51 2.32 -14.89 0.32
N ARG A 52 1.98 -13.76 -0.29
CA ARG A 52 2.34 -13.40 -1.68
C ARG A 52 3.64 -12.61 -1.79
N LYS A 53 4.41 -12.45 -0.70
CA LYS A 53 5.65 -11.67 -0.68
C LYS A 53 6.59 -12.01 -1.82
N ASP A 54 6.87 -13.30 -2.02
CA ASP A 54 7.84 -13.74 -3.02
C ASP A 54 7.37 -13.40 -4.43
N GLU A 55 6.09 -13.61 -4.74
CA GLU A 55 5.50 -13.22 -6.03
C GLU A 55 5.61 -11.70 -6.27
N ILE A 56 5.28 -10.89 -5.26
CA ILE A 56 5.30 -9.43 -5.34
C ILE A 56 6.71 -8.92 -5.62
N VAL A 57 7.71 -9.50 -4.94
CA VAL A 57 9.11 -9.09 -5.10
C VAL A 57 9.66 -9.56 -6.44
N GLU A 58 9.49 -10.82 -6.79
CA GLU A 58 10.03 -11.42 -8.02
C GLU A 58 9.47 -10.74 -9.27
N LYS A 59 8.16 -10.50 -9.31
CA LYS A 59 7.49 -9.89 -10.47
C LYS A 59 7.46 -8.36 -10.45
N GLY A 60 8.01 -7.73 -9.41
CA GLY A 60 8.00 -6.28 -9.26
C GLY A 60 6.58 -5.68 -9.23
N LEU A 61 5.65 -6.32 -8.50
CA LEU A 61 4.27 -5.86 -8.41
C LEU A 61 4.11 -4.65 -7.47
N LEU A 62 2.94 -4.01 -7.56
CA LEU A 62 2.50 -2.92 -6.68
C LEU A 62 3.31 -1.62 -6.77
N TRP A 63 4.22 -1.51 -7.73
CA TRP A 63 4.86 -0.23 -8.04
C TRP A 63 3.90 0.71 -8.74
N THR A 64 3.86 1.95 -8.28
CA THR A 64 3.14 3.03 -8.96
C THR A 64 4.12 3.92 -9.71
N SER A 65 3.84 4.18 -10.98
CA SER A 65 4.62 5.09 -11.83
C SER A 65 3.70 6.09 -12.52
N VAL A 66 4.14 7.33 -12.64
CA VAL A 66 3.49 8.32 -13.51
C VAL A 66 3.92 8.06 -14.95
N ARG A 67 2.95 7.89 -15.85
CA ARG A 67 3.22 7.79 -17.30
C ARG A 67 3.23 9.19 -17.92
N GLY A 68 4.12 9.45 -18.89
CA GLY A 68 4.15 10.73 -19.62
C GLY A 68 5.03 11.83 -19.00
N GLN A 69 5.81 11.50 -17.98
CA GLN A 69 6.97 12.30 -17.56
C GLN A 69 8.22 11.46 -17.81
N GLU A 70 9.29 12.09 -18.31
CA GLU A 70 10.62 11.49 -18.27
C GLU A 70 10.99 11.27 -16.81
N GLN A 71 10.76 10.06 -16.33
CA GLN A 71 11.29 9.65 -15.04
C GLN A 71 12.78 9.44 -15.27
N GLY A 72 13.59 10.36 -14.76
CA GLY A 72 15.06 10.25 -14.79
C GLY A 72 15.44 8.80 -14.53
N THR A 73 16.17 8.23 -15.49
CA THR A 73 16.39 6.79 -15.65
C THR A 73 16.65 6.11 -14.31
N LYS A 74 15.83 5.10 -13.99
CA LYS A 74 16.07 4.09 -12.95
C LYS A 74 16.82 4.64 -11.74
N LEU A 75 16.08 5.10 -10.73
CA LEU A 75 16.61 4.99 -9.38
C LEU A 75 16.84 3.49 -9.15
N GLY A 76 18.10 3.07 -9.26
CA GLY A 76 18.60 1.82 -8.70
C GLY A 76 18.29 1.74 -7.20
N PRO A 77 18.64 0.62 -6.54
CA PRO A 77 18.09 0.25 -5.23
C PRO A 77 18.12 1.47 -4.30
N SER A 78 16.93 1.97 -3.98
CA SER A 78 16.77 3.21 -3.24
C SER A 78 17.37 3.03 -1.86
N TYR A 79 18.52 3.65 -1.62
CA TYR A 79 19.01 3.92 -0.28
C TYR A 79 18.11 5.02 0.32
N TRP A 80 17.11 4.57 1.06
CA TRP A 80 16.63 5.20 2.28
C TRP A 80 16.62 4.11 3.35
#